data_AF-A0A421DMC5-F1
#
_entry.id   AF-A0A421DMC5-F1
#
_cell.length_a   1.000
_cell.length_b   1.000
_cell.length_c   1.000
_cell.angle_alpha   90.00
_cell.angle_beta   90.00
_cell.angle_gamma   90.00
#
_symmetry.space_group_name_H-M   'P 1'
#
loop_
_entity.id
_entity.type
_entity.pdbx_description
1 polymer ?
#
loop_
_entity_poly.entity_id
_entity_poly.type
_entity_poly.pdbx_seq_one_letter_code
_entity_poly.pdbx_strand_id
1 'polypeptide(L)'
;MGSKASGGLLLLAGLFFSATAMARLTQNDEVASLINKRLSYMKDVAGYKANNHLAIEDLPQEARVLSSSVLEAEKLRLEGESVKPFIQAQMDAAKAIQYRYRADWLSVPEKGWQPASLEQVRSKISVLNTDILTDVSTKLSKGERFNDKTSFIQQLDQTHLKASDKERLWYSLKQITLKK
;
A
#
# COMPACT_ATOMS: atom_id res chain seq x y z
N MET A 1 20.30 43.68 74.42
CA MET A 1 20.91 42.49 73.79
C MET A 1 19.85 41.76 72.96
N GLY A 2 20.15 41.46 71.69
CA GLY A 2 19.49 40.51 70.73
C GLY A 2 17.96 40.41 70.72
N SER A 3 17.16 40.89 69.74
CA SER A 3 17.13 40.60 68.28
C SER A 3 17.21 39.08 67.99
N LYS A 4 16.27 38.39 67.35
CA LYS A 4 15.30 38.76 66.29
C LYS A 4 14.15 37.73 66.22
N ALA A 5 12.95 38.21 65.92
CA ALA A 5 11.91 37.45 65.23
C ALA A 5 12.06 37.68 63.71
N SER A 6 11.91 36.64 62.89
CA SER A 6 11.35 36.68 61.52
C SER A 6 11.53 35.33 60.78
N GLY A 7 10.56 35.00 59.92
CA GLY A 7 10.61 33.93 58.91
C GLY A 7 9.46 32.94 59.15
N GLY A 8 8.28 33.03 58.52
CA GLY A 8 8.02 33.31 57.12
C GLY A 8 7.99 32.00 56.35
N LEU A 9 6.80 31.44 56.09
CA LEU A 9 6.66 30.33 55.14
C LEU A 9 5.42 30.54 54.26
N LEU A 10 5.70 31.06 53.06
CA LEU A 10 4.84 31.00 51.88
C LEU A 10 4.75 29.54 51.42
N LEU A 11 3.54 28.99 51.34
CA LEU A 11 3.30 27.72 50.65
C LEU A 11 2.93 28.01 49.19
N LEU A 12 3.87 27.67 48.29
CA LEU A 12 3.76 27.75 46.85
C LEU A 12 2.63 26.86 46.31
N ALA A 13 1.81 27.43 45.44
CA ALA A 13 0.92 26.71 44.54
C ALA A 13 1.73 26.03 43.42
N GLY A 14 1.74 24.70 43.38
CA GLY A 14 2.30 23.92 42.30
C GLY A 14 1.28 23.71 41.18
N LEU A 15 1.41 24.47 40.10
CA LEU A 15 0.71 24.25 38.83
C LEU A 15 1.21 22.96 38.16
N PHE A 16 0.37 21.93 38.12
CA PHE A 16 0.61 20.75 37.29
C PHE A 16 0.39 21.11 35.81
N PHE A 17 1.46 21.43 35.10
CA PHE A 17 1.48 21.42 33.64
C PHE A 17 1.55 19.96 33.17
N SER A 18 0.39 19.34 32.97
CA SER A 18 0.29 18.08 32.22
C SER A 18 0.51 18.39 30.75
N ALA A 19 1.72 18.13 30.26
CA ALA A 19 2.00 18.09 28.83
C ALA A 19 1.23 16.89 28.23
N THR A 20 0.10 17.16 27.58
CA THR A 20 -0.52 16.20 26.68
C THR A 20 0.40 15.99 25.49
N ALA A 21 1.17 14.91 25.51
CA ALA A 21 1.79 14.39 24.32
C ALA A 21 0.67 14.08 23.32
N MET A 22 0.54 14.88 22.26
CA MET A 22 -0.24 14.46 21.10
C MET A 22 0.44 13.22 20.54
N ALA A 23 -0.18 12.06 20.76
CA ALA A 23 0.11 10.88 19.96
C ALA A 23 -0.12 11.28 18.50
N ARG A 24 0.97 11.42 17.74
CA ARG A 24 0.91 11.60 16.30
C ARG A 24 0.22 10.34 15.79
N LEU A 25 -1.05 10.46 15.40
CA LEU A 25 -1.78 9.38 14.73
C LEU A 25 -0.82 8.79 13.72
N THR A 26 -0.50 7.50 13.88
CA THR A 26 0.23 6.74 12.88
C THR A 26 -0.50 7.00 11.57
N GLN A 27 0.08 7.81 10.69
CA GLN A 27 -0.45 7.96 9.35
C GLN A 27 -0.34 6.56 8.75
N ASN A 28 -1.44 5.81 8.76
CA ASN A 28 -1.55 4.62 7.96
C ASN A 28 -1.18 5.06 6.54
N ASP A 29 -0.11 4.50 6.01
CA ASP A 29 0.28 4.78 4.64
C ASP A 29 -0.85 4.34 3.70
N GLU A 30 -1.69 5.29 3.30
CA GLU A 30 -2.90 5.06 2.51
C GLU A 30 -2.58 4.29 1.22
N VAL A 31 -1.43 4.57 0.59
CA VAL A 31 -0.84 3.77 -0.49
C VAL A 31 -0.74 2.28 -0.15
N ALA A 32 -0.17 1.91 1.01
CA ALA A 32 0.03 0.51 1.38
C ALA A 32 -1.31 -0.23 1.55
N SER A 33 -2.27 0.42 2.22
CA SER A 33 -3.62 -0.11 2.39
C SER A 33 -4.34 -0.32 1.04
N LEU A 34 -4.21 0.64 0.11
CA LEU A 34 -4.78 0.53 -1.23
C LEU A 34 -4.13 -0.61 -2.04
N ILE A 35 -2.80 -0.77 -1.97
CA ILE A 35 -2.09 -1.90 -2.59
C ILE A 35 -2.58 -3.22 -1.97
N ASN A 36 -2.72 -3.29 -0.65
CA ASN A 36 -3.21 -4.49 0.04
C ASN A 36 -4.60 -4.89 -0.48
N LYS A 37 -5.52 -3.92 -0.58
CA LYS A 37 -6.86 -4.11 -1.13
C LYS A 37 -6.85 -4.47 -2.62
N ARG A 38 -5.89 -3.97 -3.40
CA ARG A 38 -5.71 -4.37 -4.81
C ARG A 38 -5.29 -5.84 -4.91
N LEU A 39 -4.36 -6.26 -4.06
CA LEU A 39 -3.81 -7.62 -4.04
C LEU A 39 -4.82 -8.65 -3.49
N SER A 40 -5.80 -8.25 -2.67
CA SER A 40 -6.83 -9.16 -2.16
C SER A 40 -7.71 -9.77 -3.25
N TYR A 41 -7.83 -9.11 -4.42
CA TYR A 41 -8.56 -9.67 -5.56
C TYR A 41 -7.81 -10.78 -6.30
N MET A 42 -6.54 -11.04 -5.98
CA MET A 42 -5.75 -12.01 -6.75
C MET A 42 -6.18 -13.45 -6.54
N LYS A 43 -6.92 -13.76 -5.46
CA LYS A 43 -7.59 -15.05 -5.31
C LYS A 43 -8.70 -15.21 -6.36
N ASP A 44 -9.57 -14.21 -6.53
CA ASP A 44 -10.63 -14.22 -7.55
C ASP A 44 -10.04 -14.36 -8.95
N VAL A 45 -8.99 -13.59 -9.27
CA VAL A 45 -8.32 -13.68 -10.57
C VAL A 45 -7.73 -15.08 -10.78
N ALA A 46 -7.07 -15.65 -9.78
CA ALA A 46 -6.52 -17.00 -9.85
C ALA A 46 -7.62 -18.05 -10.08
N GLY A 47 -8.71 -17.96 -9.31
CA GLY A 47 -9.83 -18.90 -9.39
C GLY A 47 -10.54 -18.81 -10.74
N TYR A 48 -10.81 -17.59 -11.22
CA TYR A 48 -11.40 -17.40 -12.54
C TYR A 48 -10.53 -18.03 -13.63
N LYS A 49 -9.22 -17.75 -13.60
CA LYS A 49 -8.28 -18.32 -14.58
C LYS A 49 -8.17 -19.83 -14.45
N ALA A 50 -8.24 -20.39 -13.25
CA ALA A 50 -8.26 -21.84 -13.05
C ALA A 50 -9.52 -22.47 -13.67
N ASN A 51 -10.69 -21.92 -13.36
CA ASN A 51 -11.99 -22.41 -13.85
C ASN A 51 -12.13 -22.33 -15.38
N ASN A 52 -11.44 -21.36 -16.01
CA ASN A 52 -11.50 -21.12 -17.46
C ASN A 52 -10.24 -21.60 -18.20
N HIS A 53 -9.35 -22.35 -17.55
CA HIS A 53 -8.09 -22.84 -18.13
C HIS A 53 -7.20 -21.76 -18.76
N LEU A 54 -7.18 -20.57 -18.16
CA LEU A 54 -6.38 -19.44 -18.61
C LEU A 54 -5.01 -19.43 -17.93
N ALA A 55 -4.01 -18.92 -18.66
CA ALA A 55 -2.67 -18.67 -18.13
C ALA A 55 -2.69 -17.53 -17.10
N ILE A 56 -1.79 -17.63 -16.11
CA ILE A 56 -1.58 -16.54 -15.15
C ILE A 56 -0.92 -15.34 -15.83
N GLU A 57 0.06 -15.58 -16.70
CA GLU A 57 0.68 -14.53 -17.52
C GLU A 57 -0.20 -14.21 -18.72
N ASP A 58 -0.47 -12.92 -18.92
CA ASP A 58 -1.27 -12.39 -20.03
C ASP A 58 -0.56 -11.13 -20.52
N LEU A 59 0.46 -11.33 -21.36
CA LEU A 59 1.33 -10.26 -21.85
C LEU A 59 0.55 -9.09 -22.49
N PRO A 60 -0.48 -9.34 -23.33
CA PRO A 60 -1.34 -8.26 -23.83
C PRO A 60 -2.04 -7.48 -22.72
N GLN A 61 -2.54 -8.15 -21.68
CA GLN A 61 -3.15 -7.46 -20.54
C GLN A 61 -2.14 -6.69 -19.71
N GLU A 62 -0.95 -7.25 -19.47
CA GLU A 62 0.12 -6.57 -18.73
C GLU A 62 0.58 -5.30 -19.45
N ALA A 63 0.73 -5.37 -20.78
CA ALA A 63 1.04 -4.22 -21.61
C ALA A 63 -0.05 -3.12 -21.51
N ARG A 64 -1.34 -3.52 -21.51
CA ARG A 64 -2.46 -2.58 -21.30
C ARG A 64 -2.44 -1.93 -19.93
N VAL A 65 -2.21 -2.71 -18.87
CA VAL A 65 -2.14 -2.19 -17.50
C VAL A 65 -0.98 -1.21 -17.35
N LEU A 66 0.19 -1.54 -17.90
CA LEU A 66 1.35 -0.67 -17.85
C LEU A 66 1.11 0.63 -18.60
N SER A 67 0.63 0.56 -19.85
CA SER A 67 0.40 1.76 -20.67
C SER A 67 -0.70 2.65 -20.08
N SER A 68 -1.80 2.08 -19.60
CA SER A 68 -2.87 2.86 -18.97
C SER A 68 -2.40 3.52 -17.67
N SER A 69 -1.57 2.83 -16.88
CA SER A 69 -1.02 3.38 -15.63
C SER A 69 -0.06 4.53 -15.89
N VAL A 70 0.77 4.46 -16.94
CA VAL A 70 1.67 5.54 -17.33
C VAL A 70 0.87 6.77 -17.77
N LEU A 71 -0.12 6.60 -18.64
CA LEU A 71 -0.98 7.71 -19.07
C LEU A 71 -1.73 8.35 -17.90
N GLU A 72 -2.20 7.55 -16.95
CA GLU A 72 -2.88 8.06 -15.76
C GLU A 72 -1.91 8.80 -14.82
N ALA A 73 -0.71 8.25 -14.62
CA ALA A 73 0.35 8.89 -13.84
C ALA A 73 0.69 10.29 -14.39
N GLU A 74 0.81 10.43 -15.71
CA GLU A 74 1.10 11.72 -16.34
C GLU A 74 -0.01 12.76 -16.12
N LYS A 75 -1.29 12.35 -16.19
CA LYS A 75 -2.43 13.24 -15.85
C LYS A 75 -2.38 13.70 -14.40
N LEU A 76 -1.90 12.81 -13.51
CA LEU A 76 -1.69 13.08 -12.09
C LEU A 76 -0.38 13.82 -11.80
N ARG A 77 0.33 14.34 -12.81
CA ARG A 77 1.61 15.06 -12.67
C ARG A 77 2.75 14.22 -12.09
N LEU A 78 2.66 12.90 -12.15
CA LEU A 78 3.79 12.01 -11.93
C LEU A 78 4.63 11.92 -13.21
N GLU A 79 5.92 11.64 -13.06
CA GLU A 79 6.80 11.34 -14.18
C GLU A 79 6.52 9.89 -14.64
N GLY A 80 6.07 9.72 -15.88
CA GLY A 80 5.52 8.46 -16.38
C GLY A 80 6.52 7.29 -16.37
N GLU A 81 7.79 7.53 -16.71
CA GLU A 81 8.83 6.50 -16.70
C GLU A 81 9.16 6.04 -15.27
N SER A 82 9.16 6.96 -14.30
CA SER A 82 9.42 6.69 -12.88
C SER A 82 8.37 5.77 -12.24
N VAL A 83 7.16 5.73 -12.81
CA VAL A 83 6.06 4.88 -12.33
C VAL A 83 6.17 3.44 -12.83
N LYS A 84 6.80 3.19 -13.98
CA LYS A 84 6.83 1.85 -14.60
C LYS A 84 7.38 0.73 -13.68
N PRO A 85 8.50 0.90 -12.96
CA PRO A 85 9.02 -0.14 -12.08
C PRO A 85 8.02 -0.53 -10.98
N PHE A 86 7.25 0.43 -10.48
CA PHE A 86 6.25 0.21 -9.44
C PHE A 86 5.03 -0.54 -9.97
N ILE A 87 4.53 -0.17 -11.16
CA ILE A 87 3.43 -0.89 -11.80
C ILE A 87 3.85 -2.32 -12.12
N GLN A 88 5.06 -2.53 -12.63
CA GLN A 88 5.59 -3.88 -12.87
C GLN A 88 5.68 -4.68 -11.57
N ALA A 89 6.19 -4.09 -10.48
CA ALA A 89 6.24 -4.75 -9.17
C ALA A 89 4.85 -5.17 -8.67
N GLN A 90 3.83 -4.32 -8.87
CA GLN A 90 2.43 -4.65 -8.54
C GLN A 90 1.84 -5.78 -9.40
N MET A 91 2.20 -5.85 -10.69
CA MET A 91 1.79 -6.97 -11.57
C MET A 91 2.50 -8.27 -11.18
N ASP A 92 3.78 -8.21 -10.84
CA ASP A 92 4.55 -9.39 -10.47
C ASP A 92 4.13 -9.95 -9.11
N ALA A 93 3.89 -9.10 -8.11
CA ALA A 93 3.31 -9.52 -6.83
C ALA A 93 1.92 -10.16 -7.03
N ALA A 94 1.10 -9.58 -7.91
CA ALA A 94 -0.19 -10.13 -8.29
C ALA A 94 -0.08 -11.51 -8.94
N LYS A 95 0.86 -11.70 -9.88
CA LYS A 95 1.14 -13.00 -10.50
C LYS A 95 1.64 -14.01 -9.47
N ALA A 96 2.52 -13.59 -8.56
CA ALA A 96 3.07 -14.46 -7.52
C ALA A 96 1.98 -15.02 -6.59
N ILE A 97 1.02 -14.18 -6.16
CA ILE A 97 -0.16 -14.63 -5.39
C ILE A 97 -0.97 -15.64 -6.21
N GLN A 98 -1.25 -15.33 -7.47
CA GLN A 98 -2.03 -16.21 -8.36
C GLN A 98 -1.36 -17.59 -8.54
N TYR A 99 -0.04 -17.63 -8.80
CA TYR A 99 0.70 -18.89 -8.95
C TYR A 99 0.65 -19.75 -7.70
N ARG A 100 0.73 -19.16 -6.51
CA ARG A 100 0.68 -19.90 -5.24
C ARG A 100 -0.70 -20.49 -4.96
N TYR A 101 -1.78 -19.74 -5.23
CA TYR A 101 -3.13 -20.31 -5.21
C TYR A 101 -3.27 -21.47 -6.20
N ARG A 102 -2.76 -21.30 -7.43
CA ARG A 102 -2.80 -22.36 -8.43
C ARG A 102 -2.04 -23.59 -7.98
N ALA A 103 -0.89 -23.44 -7.34
CA ALA A 103 -0.10 -24.55 -6.81
C ALA A 103 -0.85 -25.30 -5.70
N ASP A 104 -1.43 -24.59 -4.73
CA ASP A 104 -2.18 -25.20 -3.63
C ASP A 104 -3.39 -25.99 -4.13
N TRP A 105 -4.14 -25.43 -5.09
CA TRP A 105 -5.33 -26.09 -5.65
C TRP A 105 -5.03 -27.33 -6.50
N LEU A 106 -3.76 -27.61 -6.85
CA LEU A 106 -3.39 -28.86 -7.52
C LEU A 106 -3.55 -30.07 -6.60
N SER A 107 -3.31 -29.91 -5.30
CA SER A 107 -3.38 -30.99 -4.31
C SER A 107 -4.52 -30.82 -3.31
N VAL A 108 -4.91 -29.58 -3.02
CA VAL A 108 -5.98 -29.23 -2.08
C VAL A 108 -6.96 -28.27 -2.76
N PRO A 109 -7.87 -28.77 -3.61
CA PRO A 109 -8.90 -27.93 -4.22
C PRO A 109 -9.81 -27.32 -3.16
N GLU A 110 -10.06 -26.01 -3.27
CA GLU A 110 -10.99 -25.33 -2.38
C GLU A 110 -12.43 -25.60 -2.82
N LYS A 111 -13.23 -26.18 -1.91
CA LYS A 111 -14.63 -26.53 -2.17
C LYS A 111 -15.56 -25.44 -1.62
N GLY A 112 -16.66 -25.18 -2.33
CA GLY A 112 -17.71 -24.25 -1.88
C GLY A 112 -17.37 -22.76 -2.02
N TRP A 113 -16.19 -22.43 -2.55
CA TRP A 113 -15.84 -21.07 -2.95
C TRP A 113 -15.91 -20.94 -4.48
N GLN A 114 -16.31 -19.76 -4.97
CA GLN A 114 -16.31 -19.42 -6.40
C GLN A 114 -15.75 -18.01 -6.60
N PRO A 115 -14.96 -17.78 -7.66
CA PRO A 115 -14.42 -16.47 -7.95
C PRO A 115 -15.51 -15.50 -8.42
N ALA A 116 -15.35 -14.22 -8.09
CA ALA A 116 -16.14 -13.16 -8.71
C ALA A 116 -15.86 -13.05 -10.22
N SER A 117 -16.70 -12.30 -10.95
CA SER A 117 -16.50 -12.12 -12.40
C SER A 117 -15.19 -11.38 -12.69
N LEU A 118 -14.45 -11.84 -13.70
CA LEU A 118 -13.16 -11.25 -14.04
C LEU A 118 -13.29 -9.78 -14.44
N GLU A 119 -14.37 -9.41 -15.12
CA GLU A 119 -14.66 -8.03 -15.50
C GLU A 119 -14.86 -7.12 -14.29
N GLN A 120 -15.70 -7.53 -13.33
CA GLN A 120 -15.95 -6.77 -12.10
C GLN A 120 -14.66 -6.62 -11.28
N VAL A 121 -13.88 -7.70 -11.18
CA VAL A 121 -12.59 -7.69 -10.48
C VAL A 121 -11.59 -6.76 -11.17
N ARG A 122 -11.48 -6.81 -12.50
CA ARG A 122 -10.60 -5.90 -13.28
C ARG A 122 -11.01 -4.44 -13.12
N SER A 123 -12.30 -4.14 -13.10
CA SER A 123 -12.80 -2.79 -12.84
C SER A 123 -12.38 -2.29 -11.46
N LYS A 124 -12.58 -3.08 -10.40
CA LYS A 124 -12.15 -2.75 -9.03
C LYS A 124 -10.64 -2.55 -8.91
N ILE A 125 -9.85 -3.41 -9.55
CA ILE A 125 -8.38 -3.27 -9.61
C ILE A 125 -7.97 -1.98 -10.32
N SER A 126 -8.65 -1.62 -11.41
CA SER A 126 -8.36 -0.39 -12.16
C SER A 126 -8.63 0.85 -11.31
N VAL A 127 -9.75 0.90 -10.58
CA VAL A 127 -10.08 1.99 -9.65
C VAL A 127 -8.99 2.12 -8.58
N LEU A 128 -8.61 1.01 -7.94
CA LEU A 128 -7.57 1.02 -6.92
C LEU A 128 -6.20 1.46 -7.47
N ASN A 129 -5.89 1.13 -8.72
CA ASN A 129 -4.67 1.60 -9.36
C ASN A 129 -4.66 3.13 -9.51
N THR A 130 -5.79 3.72 -9.91
CA THR A 130 -5.95 5.18 -9.96
C THR A 130 -5.84 5.80 -8.57
N ASP A 131 -6.47 5.20 -7.56
CA ASP A 131 -6.42 5.69 -6.18
C ASP A 131 -4.98 5.67 -5.63
N ILE A 132 -4.24 4.58 -5.89
CA ILE A 132 -2.83 4.45 -5.51
C ILE A 132 -1.99 5.58 -6.14
N LEU A 133 -2.10 5.79 -7.45
CA LEU A 133 -1.33 6.83 -8.13
C LEU A 133 -1.74 8.24 -7.67
N THR A 134 -3.02 8.44 -7.35
CA THR A 134 -3.54 9.71 -6.83
C THR A 134 -2.96 10.02 -5.45
N ASP A 135 -2.92 9.04 -4.55
CA ASP A 135 -2.34 9.24 -3.21
C ASP A 135 -0.82 9.46 -3.29
N VAL A 136 -0.12 8.71 -4.15
CA VAL A 136 1.30 8.95 -4.43
C VAL A 136 1.55 10.38 -4.92
N SER A 137 0.81 10.84 -5.92
CA SER A 137 0.92 12.21 -6.44
C SER A 137 0.64 13.25 -5.37
N THR A 138 -0.41 13.04 -4.57
CA THR A 138 -0.82 13.94 -3.50
C THR A 138 0.28 14.08 -2.45
N LYS A 139 0.86 12.97 -1.99
CA LYS A 139 1.96 12.97 -1.02
C LYS A 139 3.18 13.69 -1.56
N LEU A 140 3.62 13.33 -2.77
CA LEU A 140 4.80 13.95 -3.37
C LEU A 140 4.59 15.46 -3.62
N SER A 141 3.39 15.88 -4.02
CA SER A 141 3.04 17.30 -4.23
C SER A 141 3.06 18.12 -2.94
N LYS A 142 2.84 17.50 -1.79
CA LYS A 142 3.00 18.12 -0.46
C LYS A 142 4.44 18.14 0.03
N GLY A 143 5.39 17.63 -0.75
CA GLY A 143 6.79 17.47 -0.36
C GLY A 143 7.03 16.30 0.61
N GLU A 144 6.04 15.43 0.81
CA GLU A 144 6.15 14.25 1.65
C GLU A 144 6.99 13.16 0.96
N ARG A 145 7.54 12.23 1.75
CA ARG A 145 8.32 11.09 1.26
C ARG A 145 7.90 9.80 1.94
N PHE A 146 8.00 8.70 1.21
CA PHE A 146 7.81 7.35 1.74
C PHE A 146 9.03 6.92 2.56
N ASN A 147 8.94 7.06 3.88
CA ASN A 147 10.06 6.79 4.80
C ASN A 147 9.81 5.63 5.79
N ASP A 148 8.56 5.28 6.05
CA ASP A 148 8.22 4.21 7.01
C ASP A 148 7.99 2.86 6.31
N LYS A 149 9.11 2.20 6.00
CA LYS A 149 9.10 0.87 5.38
C LYS A 149 8.39 -0.17 6.24
N THR A 150 8.56 -0.08 7.56
CA THR A 150 8.02 -1.06 8.51
C THR A 150 6.50 -1.02 8.49
N SER A 151 5.90 0.17 8.61
CA SER A 151 4.46 0.36 8.52
C SER A 151 3.93 -0.07 7.14
N PHE A 152 4.62 0.28 6.06
CA PHE A 152 4.23 -0.14 4.71
C PHE A 152 4.16 -1.67 4.58
N ILE A 153 5.22 -2.38 5.01
CA ILE A 153 5.28 -3.85 4.92
C ILE A 153 4.25 -4.54 5.83
N GLN A 154 3.98 -3.98 7.01
CA GLN A 154 2.99 -4.50 7.94
C GLN A 154 1.57 -4.41 7.39
N GLN A 155 1.24 -3.37 6.64
CA GLN A 155 -0.08 -3.20 6.03
C GLN A 155 -0.31 -4.11 4.81
N LEU A 156 0.76 -4.57 4.16
CA LEU A 156 0.67 -5.52 3.04
C LEU A 156 0.46 -6.95 3.56
N ASP A 157 -0.71 -7.24 4.09
CA ASP A 157 -1.08 -8.55 4.62
C ASP A 157 -2.08 -9.27 3.72
N GLN A 158 -1.54 -10.07 2.79
CA GLN A 158 -2.33 -10.95 1.93
C GLN A 158 -1.79 -12.38 2.02
N THR A 159 -2.72 -13.34 1.99
CA THR A 159 -2.39 -14.74 1.74
C THR A 159 -1.56 -14.85 0.47
N HIS A 160 -0.49 -15.64 0.55
CA HIS A 160 0.45 -15.87 -0.54
C HIS A 160 1.26 -14.65 -0.99
N LEU A 161 1.33 -13.57 -0.23
CA LEU A 161 2.26 -12.47 -0.48
C LEU A 161 3.54 -12.65 0.37
N LYS A 162 4.69 -12.85 -0.27
CA LYS A 162 5.97 -13.07 0.44
C LYS A 162 6.65 -11.76 0.79
N ALA A 163 7.56 -11.82 1.77
CA ALA A 163 8.40 -10.68 2.15
C ALA A 163 9.14 -10.07 0.96
N SER A 164 9.71 -10.90 0.07
CA SER A 164 10.38 -10.43 -1.16
C SER A 164 9.48 -9.63 -2.10
N ASP A 165 8.18 -9.97 -2.16
CA ASP A 165 7.21 -9.26 -2.98
C ASP A 165 6.94 -7.86 -2.38
N LYS A 166 6.77 -7.79 -1.05
CA LYS A 166 6.58 -6.54 -0.29
C LYS A 166 7.80 -5.61 -0.40
N GLU A 167 9.00 -6.18 -0.32
CA GLU A 167 10.27 -5.46 -0.48
C GLU A 167 10.38 -4.79 -1.84
N ARG A 168 10.06 -5.53 -2.91
CA ARG A 168 10.11 -4.99 -4.28
C ARG A 168 9.08 -3.87 -4.49
N LEU A 169 7.88 -4.02 -3.95
CA LEU A 169 6.86 -2.96 -3.94
C LEU A 169 7.37 -1.69 -3.25
N TRP A 170 7.98 -1.81 -2.07
CA TRP A 170 8.56 -0.68 -1.36
C TRP A 170 9.67 0.03 -2.15
N TYR A 171 10.65 -0.72 -2.67
CA TYR A 171 11.78 -0.13 -3.38
C TYR A 171 11.37 0.56 -4.68
N SER A 172 10.36 0.05 -5.37
CA SER A 172 9.84 0.65 -6.59
C SER A 172 8.94 1.85 -6.33
N LEU A 173 8.12 1.85 -5.27
CA LEU A 173 7.32 3.00 -4.84
C LEU A 173 8.19 4.24 -4.62
N LYS A 174 9.34 4.08 -3.96
CA LYS A 174 10.26 5.18 -3.67
C LYS A 174 10.95 5.79 -4.89
N GLN A 175 10.85 5.16 -6.07
CA GLN A 175 11.43 5.67 -7.31
C GLN A 175 10.50 6.64 -8.03
N ILE A 176 9.23 6.69 -7.63
CA ILE A 176 8.24 7.57 -8.26
C ILE A 176 8.57 9.03 -7.95
N THR A 177 8.55 9.85 -9.00
CA THR A 177 8.79 11.29 -8.90
C THR A 177 7.67 12.09 -9.55
N LEU A 178 7.53 13.36 -9.15
CA LEU A 178 6.70 14.32 -9.88
C LEU A 178 7.35 14.66 -11.23
N LYS A 179 6.49 14.98 -12.20
CA LYS A 179 6.93 15.60 -13.45
C LYS A 179 7.57 16.95 -13.14
N LYS A 180 8.74 17.19 -13.72
CA LYS A 180 9.47 18.47 -13.62
C LYS A 180 8.78 19.57 -14.40
#